data_AF-A0A842UTV4-F1
#
_entry.id   AF-A0A842UTV4-F1
#
_cell.length_a   1.000
_cell.length_b   1.000
_cell.length_c   1.000
_cell.angle_alpha   90.00
_cell.angle_beta   90.00
_cell.angle_gamma   90.00
#
_symmetry.space_group_name_H-M   'P 1'
#
loop_
_entity.id
_entity.type
_entity.pdbx_description
1 polymer ?
#
loop_
_entity_poly.entity_id
_entity_poly.type
_entity_poly.pdbx_seq_one_letter_code
_entity_poly.pdbx_strand_id
1 'polypeptide(L)'
;MNYKDILIKRLKKYKKENIIISRHAEEQALFRGISISEVKENIINPERLHFAVRQKARKENEEKYDCYFGYSKTRCHRYVLVINSKCLACTIIKINKRWQHLVEKHAKV
;
A
#
# COMPACT_ATOMS: atom_id res chain seq x y z
N MET A 1 13.35 -1.78 -8.71
CA MET A 1 12.37 -2.47 -9.58
C MET A 1 10.93 -2.14 -9.16
N ASN A 2 10.04 -1.81 -10.10
CA ASN A 2 8.61 -1.54 -9.82
C ASN A 2 7.81 -2.85 -9.80
N TYR A 3 7.13 -3.15 -8.70
CA TYR A 3 6.33 -4.36 -8.48
C TYR A 3 4.83 -4.17 -8.71
N LYS A 4 4.40 -3.02 -9.23
CA LYS A 4 3.00 -2.66 -9.44
C LYS A 4 2.18 -3.79 -10.08
N ASP A 5 2.59 -4.30 -11.24
CA ASP A 5 1.75 -5.22 -12.01
C ASP A 5 1.61 -6.59 -11.33
N ILE A 6 2.69 -7.06 -10.69
CA ILE A 6 2.67 -8.28 -9.87
C ILE A 6 1.72 -8.08 -8.68
N LEU A 7 1.83 -6.92 -8.02
CA LEU A 7 1.05 -6.63 -6.84
C LEU A 7 -0.44 -6.48 -7.15
N ILE A 8 -0.81 -5.82 -8.25
CA ILE A 8 -2.20 -5.70 -8.72
C ILE A 8 -2.82 -7.09 -8.90
N LYS A 9 -2.14 -8.01 -9.58
CA LYS A 9 -2.64 -9.38 -9.80
C LYS A 9 -2.88 -10.15 -8.51
N ARG A 10 -2.07 -9.89 -7.47
CA ARG A 10 -2.22 -10.52 -6.15
C ARG A 10 -3.33 -9.88 -5.34
N LEU A 11 -3.37 -8.55 -5.30
CA LEU A 11 -4.32 -7.79 -4.50
C LEU A 11 -5.77 -8.03 -4.93
N LYS A 12 -6.02 -8.16 -6.24
CA LYS A 12 -7.34 -8.50 -6.80
C LYS A 12 -7.92 -9.85 -6.33
N LYS A 13 -7.11 -10.72 -5.72
CA LYS A 13 -7.56 -12.02 -5.19
C LYS A 13 -8.14 -11.93 -3.78
N TYR A 14 -7.90 -10.84 -3.05
CA TYR A 14 -8.41 -10.67 -1.70
C TYR A 14 -9.83 -10.12 -1.70
N LYS A 15 -10.62 -10.54 -0.70
CA LYS A 15 -11.87 -9.89 -0.34
C LYS A 15 -11.63 -8.88 0.78
N LYS A 16 -12.59 -7.97 1.01
CA LYS A 16 -12.52 -6.95 2.08
C LYS A 16 -12.25 -7.55 3.47
N GLU A 17 -12.82 -8.72 3.75
CA GLU A 17 -12.62 -9.47 4.99
C GLU A 17 -11.20 -10.01 5.19
N ASN A 18 -10.44 -10.21 4.11
CA ASN A 18 -9.04 -10.64 4.17
C ASN A 18 -8.08 -9.47 4.42
N ILE A 19 -8.58 -8.22 4.36
CA ILE A 19 -7.78 -7.01 4.60
C ILE A 19 -7.81 -6.67 6.09
N ILE A 20 -6.70 -6.89 6.76
CA ILE A 20 -6.49 -6.53 8.16
C ILE A 20 -5.75 -5.20 8.20
N ILE A 21 -6.22 -4.28 9.04
CA ILE A 21 -5.50 -3.04 9.33
C ILE A 21 -4.89 -3.20 10.72
N SER A 22 -3.60 -2.93 10.87
CA SER A 22 -2.99 -2.94 12.20
C SER A 22 -3.50 -1.77 13.03
N ARG A 23 -3.56 -1.92 14.36
CA ARG A 23 -3.93 -0.83 15.27
C ARG A 23 -3.15 0.46 15.00
N HIS A 24 -1.83 0.33 14.77
CA HIS A 24 -0.98 1.47 14.43
C HIS A 24 -1.43 2.16 13.14
N ALA A 25 -1.78 1.39 12.11
CA ALA A 25 -2.25 1.93 10.84
C ALA A 25 -3.66 2.54 10.96
N GLU A 26 -4.52 2.00 11.82
CA GLU A 26 -5.83 2.59 12.15
C GLU A 26 -5.68 3.95 12.81
N GLU A 27 -4.81 4.07 13.83
CA GLU A 27 -4.49 5.34 14.47
C GLU A 27 -3.95 6.35 13.45
N GLN A 28 -3.01 5.92 12.59
CA GLN A 28 -2.46 6.78 11.54
C GLN A 28 -3.52 7.27 10.55
N ALA A 29 -4.44 6.39 10.16
CA ALA A 29 -5.55 6.70 9.26
C ALA A 29 -6.52 7.70 9.90
N LEU A 30 -6.88 7.49 11.17
CA LEU A 30 -7.72 8.38 11.96
C LEU A 30 -7.11 9.79 12.05
N PHE A 31 -5.86 9.91 12.50
CA PHE A 31 -5.16 11.21 12.63
C PHE A 31 -5.03 11.96 11.30
N ARG A 32 -5.09 11.25 10.16
CA ARG A 32 -4.93 11.84 8.83
C ARG A 32 -6.26 11.96 8.08
N GLY A 33 -7.39 11.65 8.70
CA GLY A 33 -8.71 11.67 8.07
C GLY A 33 -8.75 10.78 6.82
N ILE A 34 -8.29 9.53 6.95
CA ILE A 34 -8.34 8.51 5.89
C ILE A 34 -9.32 7.45 6.37
N SER A 35 -10.36 7.17 5.60
CA SER A 35 -11.33 6.16 6.02
C SER A 35 -10.76 4.76 5.83
N ILE A 36 -11.01 3.87 6.79
CA ILE A 36 -10.59 2.46 6.68
C ILE A 36 -11.30 1.78 5.51
N SER A 37 -12.56 2.15 5.24
CA SER A 37 -13.31 1.66 4.08
C SER A 37 -12.59 2.02 2.76
N GLU A 38 -12.15 3.26 2.61
CA GLU A 38 -11.37 3.70 1.43
C GLU A 38 -10.05 2.95 1.30
N VAL A 39 -9.35 2.69 2.40
CA VAL A 39 -8.09 1.91 2.38
C VAL A 39 -8.36 0.49 1.87
N LYS A 40 -9.37 -0.18 2.41
CA LYS A 40 -9.75 -1.54 1.98
C LYS A 40 -10.19 -1.55 0.51
N GLU A 41 -10.93 -0.55 0.08
CA GLU A 41 -11.36 -0.40 -1.31
C GLU A 41 -10.17 -0.22 -2.26
N ASN A 42 -9.23 0.67 -1.92
CA ASN A 42 -8.01 0.86 -2.70
C ASN A 42 -7.18 -0.44 -2.81
N ILE A 43 -7.18 -1.27 -1.76
CA ILE A 43 -6.41 -2.52 -1.76
C ILE A 43 -7.07 -3.58 -2.65
N ILE A 44 -8.37 -3.82 -2.53
CA ILE A 44 -9.06 -4.86 -3.34
C ILE A 44 -9.27 -4.42 -4.79
N ASN A 45 -9.41 -3.10 -5.02
CA ASN A 45 -9.53 -2.49 -6.34
C ASN A 45 -8.32 -1.57 -6.62
N PRO A 46 -7.13 -2.15 -6.91
CA PRO A 46 -5.88 -1.41 -6.96
C PRO A 46 -5.65 -0.63 -8.27
N GLU A 47 -6.71 -0.11 -8.90
CA GLU A 47 -6.62 0.71 -10.11
C GLU A 47 -5.76 1.96 -9.92
N ARG A 48 -5.79 2.50 -8.70
CA ARG A 48 -5.04 3.69 -8.31
C ARG A 48 -3.59 3.40 -7.88
N LEU A 49 -3.15 2.14 -7.89
CA LEU A 49 -1.77 1.80 -7.55
C LEU A 49 -0.83 2.29 -8.67
N HIS A 50 -0.04 3.31 -8.38
CA HIS A 50 0.92 3.88 -9.33
C HIS A 50 2.30 3.23 -9.23
N PHE A 51 2.72 2.93 -8.00
CA PHE A 51 4.04 2.41 -7.74
C PHE A 51 4.01 1.45 -6.56
N ALA A 52 4.79 0.38 -6.67
CA ALA A 52 5.04 -0.52 -5.56
C ALA A 52 6.51 -0.93 -5.56
N VAL A 53 7.12 -0.95 -4.39
CA VAL A 53 8.48 -1.46 -4.21
C VAL A 53 8.48 -2.53 -3.12
N ARG A 54 9.20 -3.62 -3.37
CA ARG A 54 9.36 -4.70 -2.39
C ARG A 54 10.34 -4.26 -1.30
N GLN A 55 9.99 -4.55 -0.05
CA GLN A 55 10.85 -4.37 1.11
C GLN A 55 11.27 -5.73 1.68
N LYS A 56 12.36 -5.75 2.45
CA LYS A 56 12.74 -6.94 3.22
C LYS A 56 11.64 -7.27 4.23
N ALA A 57 11.10 -8.47 4.14
CA ALA A 57 10.15 -8.99 5.12
C ALA A 57 10.90 -9.50 6.36
N ARG A 58 10.19 -9.57 7.50
CA ARG A 58 10.78 -10.06 8.76
C ARG A 58 10.68 -11.58 8.91
N LYS A 59 9.63 -12.19 8.35
CA LYS A 59 9.36 -13.62 8.47
C LYS A 59 9.47 -14.31 7.11
N GLU A 60 9.88 -15.57 7.14
CA GLU A 60 9.74 -16.47 6.00
C GLU A 60 8.25 -16.64 5.69
N ASN A 61 7.88 -16.60 4.40
CA ASN A 61 6.49 -16.58 3.87
C ASN A 61 5.72 -15.25 3.94
N GLU A 62 6.37 -14.16 4.34
CA GLU A 62 5.79 -12.81 4.20
C GLU A 62 6.45 -12.07 3.03
N GLU A 63 5.63 -11.37 2.25
CA GLU A 63 6.12 -10.37 1.32
C GLU A 63 5.67 -8.98 1.73
N LYS A 64 6.63 -8.08 1.87
CA LYS A 64 6.37 -6.70 2.29
C LYS A 64 6.51 -5.75 1.11
N TYR A 65 5.54 -4.87 0.93
CA TYR A 65 5.48 -3.91 -0.15
C TYR A 65 5.19 -2.50 0.37
N ASP A 66 5.91 -1.53 -0.18
CA ASP A 66 5.60 -0.11 -0.03
C ASP A 66 4.83 0.34 -1.27
N CYS A 67 3.58 0.76 -1.06
CA CYS A 67 2.58 0.92 -2.11
C CYS A 67 2.10 2.36 -2.16
N TYR A 68 1.94 2.90 -3.37
CA TYR A 68 1.61 4.30 -3.61
C TYR A 68 0.34 4.40 -4.46
N PHE A 69 -0.78 4.73 -3.81
CA PHE A 69 -2.10 4.85 -4.42
C PHE A 69 -2.43 6.32 -4.70
N GLY A 70 -2.51 6.72 -5.97
CA GLY A 70 -2.83 8.10 -6.33
C GLY A 70 -4.31 8.42 -6.16
N TYR A 71 -4.62 9.50 -5.44
CA TYR A 71 -6.01 9.97 -5.31
C TYR A 71 -6.19 11.41 -5.81
N SER A 72 -5.10 12.11 -6.16
CA SER A 72 -5.17 13.39 -6.87
C SER A 72 -3.98 13.59 -7.81
N LYS A 73 -3.95 14.72 -8.53
CA LYS A 73 -2.81 15.10 -9.38
C LYS A 73 -1.51 15.24 -8.59
N THR A 74 -1.58 15.60 -7.30
CA THR A 74 -0.42 15.95 -6.48
C THR A 74 -0.25 15.09 -5.23
N ARG A 75 -1.23 14.26 -4.87
CA ARG A 75 -1.23 13.47 -3.63
C ARG A 75 -1.45 11.98 -3.88
N CYS A 76 -0.90 11.18 -2.98
CA CYS A 76 -1.09 9.74 -2.92
C CYS A 76 -1.19 9.25 -1.48
N HIS A 77 -1.88 8.13 -1.31
CA HIS A 77 -1.80 7.34 -0.11
C HIS A 77 -0.61 6.39 -0.20
N ARG A 78 0.20 6.36 0.85
CA ARG A 78 1.27 5.38 0.99
C ARG A 78 0.82 4.32 1.98
N TYR A 79 0.79 3.08 1.52
CA TYR A 79 0.49 1.92 2.34
C TYR A 79 1.69 0.99 2.40
N VAL A 80 2.06 0.58 3.62
CA VAL A 80 3.00 -0.53 3.79
C VAL A 80 2.17 -1.79 4.01
N LEU A 81 2.20 -2.69 3.03
CA LEU A 81 1.41 -3.92 3.02
C LEU A 81 2.31 -5.12 3.28
N VAL A 82 1.84 -6.05 4.10
CA VAL A 82 2.40 -7.40 4.26
C VAL A 82 1.41 -8.39 3.69
N ILE A 83 1.88 -9.23 2.78
CA ILE A 83 1.06 -10.11 1.94
C ILE A 83 1.47 -11.57 2.20
N ASN A 84 0.47 -12.37 2.55
CA ASN A 84 0.54 -13.83 2.69
C ASN A 84 -0.85 -14.43 2.36
N SER A 85 -1.41 -15.33 3.18
CA SER A 85 -2.82 -15.75 3.05
C SER A 85 -3.82 -14.62 3.32
N LYS A 86 -3.39 -13.55 4.01
CA LYS A 86 -4.12 -12.30 4.24
C LYS A 86 -3.31 -11.11 3.74
N CYS A 87 -3.94 -9.93 3.72
CA CYS A 87 -3.28 -8.67 3.44
C CYS A 87 -3.33 -7.78 4.68
N LEU A 88 -2.18 -7.54 5.30
CA LEU A 88 -2.06 -6.68 6.47
C LEU A 88 -1.53 -5.31 6.07
N ALA A 89 -2.30 -4.25 6.33
CA ALA A 89 -1.82 -2.88 6.22
C ALA A 89 -1.16 -2.45 7.54
N CYS A 90 0.16 -2.25 7.50
CA CYS A 90 0.97 -1.85 8.66
C CYS A 90 1.16 -0.34 8.79
N THR A 91 1.01 0.40 7.69
CA THR A 91 1.19 1.86 7.67
C THR A 91 0.22 2.45 6.68
N ILE A 92 -0.45 3.53 7.06
CA ILE A 92 -1.40 4.27 6.23
C ILE A 92 -1.14 5.77 6.39
N ILE A 93 -0.56 6.40 5.36
CA ILE A 93 -0.27 7.84 5.40
C ILE A 93 -0.65 8.55 4.10
N LYS A 94 -0.90 9.86 4.19
CA LYS A 94 -1.00 10.77 3.05
C LYS A 94 0.37 11.37 2.76
N ILE A 95 0.77 11.37 1.48
CA ILE A 95 2.01 11.99 1.02
C ILE A 95 1.78 12.72 -0.31
N ASN A 96 2.69 13.64 -0.65
CA ASN A 96 2.72 14.26 -1.97
C ASN A 96 3.36 13.32 -3.00
N LYS A 97 2.89 13.35 -4.26
CA LYS A 97 3.47 12.56 -5.36
C LYS A 97 4.94 12.87 -5.62
N ARG A 98 5.44 14.06 -5.24
CA ARG A 98 6.88 14.35 -5.25
C ARG A 98 7.69 13.33 -4.44
N TRP A 99 7.17 12.88 -3.30
CA TRP A 99 7.81 11.84 -2.49
C TRP A 99 7.80 10.48 -3.17
N GLN A 100 6.69 10.11 -3.83
CA GLN A 100 6.64 8.90 -4.66
C GLN A 100 7.74 8.95 -5.75
N HIS A 101 7.85 10.06 -6.50
CA HIS A 101 8.86 10.19 -7.56
C HIS A 101 10.30 10.09 -7.02
N LEU A 102 10.56 10.60 -5.82
CA LEU A 102 11.87 10.43 -5.19
C LEU A 102 12.16 8.95 -4.91
N VAL A 103 11.20 8.22 -4.33
CA VAL A 103 11.37 6.78 -4.06
C VAL A 103 11.53 5.99 -5.36
N GLU A 104 10.75 6.31 -6.39
CA GLU A 104 10.88 5.69 -7.72
C GLU A 104 12.28 5.88 -8.31
N LYS A 105 12.86 7.07 -8.20
CA LYS A 105 14.23 7.34 -8.67
C LYS A 105 15.26 6.51 -7.92
N HIS A 106 15.16 6.43 -6.59
CA HIS A 106 16.09 5.64 -5.78
C HIS A 106 15.94 4.14 -6.00
N ALA A 107 14.72 3.65 -6.24
CA ALA A 107 14.46 2.23 -6.48
C ALA A 107 14.85 1.75 -7.90
N LYS A 108 15.28 2.65 -8.79
CA LYS A 108 15.84 2.33 -10.11
C LYS A 108 17.37 2.19 -10.10
N VAL A 109 18.02 2.68 -9.05
CA VAL A 109 19.44 2.45 -8.75
C VAL A 109 19.56 1.10 -8.04
#